data_AF-A0A4R5FYS6-F1
#
_entry.id   AF-A0A4R5FYS6-F1
#
_cell.length_a   1.000
_cell.length_b   1.000
_cell.length_c   1.000
_cell.angle_alpha   90.00
_cell.angle_beta   90.00
_cell.angle_gamma   90.00
#
_symmetry.space_group_name_H-M   'P 1'
#
loop_
_entity.id
_entity.type
_entity.pdbx_description
1 polymer ?
#
loop_
_entity_poly.entity_id
_entity_poly.type
_entity_poly.pdbx_seq_one_letter_code
_entity_poly.pdbx_strand_id
1 'polypeptide(L)'
;MAGLDIHFDALDDCRTSARTVAGKFLDLAEGYPHERPDSTIFGRLGDSSALADAVRDVELAADSEFGKAKSLVSGVERALDLVQDNVRRANNPG
;
A
#
# COMPACT_ATOMS: atom_id res chain seq x y z
N MET A 1 36.08 2.00 -1.37
CA MET A 1 34.98 1.28 -2.04
C MET A 1 33.80 2.22 -2.33
N ALA A 2 34.07 3.48 -2.70
CA ALA A 2 33.06 4.54 -2.75
C ALA A 2 31.89 4.29 -3.71
N GLY A 3 32.12 3.53 -4.81
CA GLY A 3 31.04 3.17 -5.74
C GLY A 3 30.02 2.21 -5.12
N LEU A 4 30.44 1.32 -4.22
CA LEU A 4 29.54 0.36 -3.57
C LEU A 4 28.71 1.03 -2.47
N ASP A 5 29.30 1.98 -1.75
CA ASP A 5 28.61 2.79 -0.74
C ASP A 5 27.46 3.60 -1.38
N ILE A 6 27.69 4.20 -2.55
CA ILE A 6 26.63 4.89 -3.33
C ILE A 6 25.47 3.95 -3.71
N HIS A 7 25.77 2.69 -4.04
CA HIS A 7 24.73 1.70 -4.35
C HIS A 7 23.94 1.28 -3.09
N PHE A 8 24.58 1.25 -1.92
CA PHE A 8 23.88 1.00 -0.65
C PHE A 8 22.97 2.16 -0.26
N ASP A 9 23.43 3.40 -0.41
CA ASP A 9 22.62 4.60 -0.14
C ASP A 9 21.40 4.65 -1.07
N ALA A 10 21.59 4.38 -2.37
CA ALA A 10 20.49 4.35 -3.33
C ALA A 10 19.46 3.25 -3.03
N LEU A 11 19.89 2.09 -2.52
CA LEU A 11 18.98 1.02 -2.09
C LEU A 11 18.18 1.42 -0.84
N ASP A 12 18.82 2.11 0.11
CA ASP A 12 18.16 2.57 1.33
C ASP A 12 17.16 3.71 1.05
N ASP A 13 17.48 4.59 0.10
CA ASP A 13 16.55 5.61 -0.42
C ASP A 13 15.33 4.99 -1.10
N CYS A 14 15.55 3.96 -1.94
CA CYS A 14 14.45 3.22 -2.58
C CYS A 14 13.56 2.54 -1.54
N ARG A 15 14.17 1.95 -0.50
CA ARG A 15 13.44 1.30 0.61
C ARG A 15 12.61 2.30 1.40
N THR A 16 13.19 3.45 1.75
CA THR A 16 12.51 4.53 2.47
C THR A 16 11.34 5.09 1.67
N SER A 17 11.54 5.26 0.36
CA SER A 17 10.49 5.71 -0.57
C SER A 17 9.36 4.68 -0.66
N ALA A 18 9.68 3.39 -0.79
CA ALA A 18 8.70 2.31 -0.81
C ALA A 18 7.87 2.26 0.48
N ARG A 19 8.52 2.40 1.66
CA ARG A 19 7.84 2.48 2.96
C ARG A 19 6.92 3.69 3.06
N THR A 20 7.35 4.86 2.57
CA THR A 20 6.52 6.07 2.57
C THR A 20 5.27 5.88 1.72
N VAL A 21 5.40 5.27 0.54
CA VAL A 21 4.27 4.95 -0.33
C VAL A 21 3.35 3.92 0.33
N ALA A 22 3.91 2.87 0.96
CA ALA A 22 3.14 1.88 1.71
C ALA A 22 2.31 2.52 2.83
N GLY A 23 2.91 3.43 3.60
CA GLY A 23 2.24 4.19 4.67
C GLY A 23 1.06 4.98 4.13
N LYS A 24 1.23 5.73 3.04
CA LYS A 24 0.14 6.48 2.41
C LYS A 24 -1.02 5.58 1.95
N PHE A 25 -0.71 4.40 1.42
CA PHE A 25 -1.75 3.43 1.04
C PHE A 25 -2.45 2.82 2.26
N LEU A 26 -1.73 2.59 3.35
CA LEU A 26 -2.30 2.12 4.61
C LEU A 26 -3.23 3.16 5.24
N ASP A 27 -2.79 4.41 5.33
CA ASP A 27 -3.59 5.51 5.87
C ASP A 27 -4.85 5.72 5.04
N LEU A 28 -4.74 5.59 3.72
CA LEU A 28 -5.90 5.67 2.82
C LEU A 28 -6.82 4.46 2.97
N ALA A 29 -6.27 3.25 3.14
CA ALA A 29 -7.03 2.02 3.30
C ALA A 29 -7.81 1.96 4.62
N GLU A 30 -7.29 2.58 5.69
CA GLU A 30 -7.98 2.61 7.00
C GLU A 30 -9.35 3.28 6.93
N GLY A 31 -9.58 4.13 5.93
CA GLY A 31 -10.88 4.71 5.66
C GLY A 31 -11.91 3.75 5.05
N TYR A 32 -11.51 2.55 4.60
CA TYR A 32 -12.33 1.65 3.80
C TYR A 32 -12.43 0.23 4.39
N PRO A 33 -13.58 -0.45 4.19
CA PRO A 33 -14.86 0.18 3.87
C PRO A 33 -15.32 1.02 5.07
N HIS A 34 -15.78 2.25 4.83
CA HIS A 34 -16.41 3.02 5.90
C HIS A 34 -17.71 2.33 6.34
N GLU A 35 -18.12 2.53 7.60
CA GLU A 35 -19.33 1.93 8.17
C GLU A 35 -20.51 2.05 7.18
N ARG A 36 -21.24 0.93 6.97
CA ARG A 36 -22.18 0.80 5.85
C ARG A 36 -23.05 2.05 5.73
N PRO A 37 -23.02 2.77 4.59
CA PRO A 37 -23.83 3.97 4.42
C PRO A 37 -25.29 3.61 4.64
N ASP A 38 -25.88 4.11 5.71
CA ASP A 38 -27.31 3.93 5.94
C ASP A 38 -28.05 4.69 4.84
N SER A 39 -29.05 4.06 4.23
CA SER A 39 -29.97 4.71 3.28
C SER A 39 -30.49 6.07 3.77
N THR A 40 -30.55 6.29 5.08
CA THR A 40 -30.91 7.58 5.70
C THR A 40 -29.97 8.74 5.34
N ILE A 41 -28.70 8.48 4.97
CA ILE A 41 -27.77 9.53 4.50
C ILE A 41 -28.22 10.14 3.18
N PHE A 42 -28.98 9.39 2.37
CA PHE A 42 -29.55 9.86 1.11
C PHE A 42 -30.96 10.45 1.28
N GLY A 43 -31.46 10.49 2.53
CA GLY A 43 -32.68 11.18 2.90
C GLY A 43 -33.95 10.51 2.35
N ARG A 44 -34.71 11.27 1.54
CA ARG A 44 -36.03 10.84 0.99
C ARG A 44 -35.96 10.41 -0.47
N LEU A 45 -34.77 10.10 -0.99
CA LEU A 45 -34.63 9.66 -2.38
C LEU A 45 -35.41 8.34 -2.57
N GLY A 46 -36.21 8.24 -3.64
CA GLY A 46 -36.66 6.93 -4.11
C GLY A 46 -35.43 6.07 -4.42
N ASP A 47 -35.44 4.81 -4.00
CA ASP A 47 -34.31 3.87 -4.14
C ASP A 47 -33.01 4.25 -3.39
N SER A 48 -33.11 5.06 -2.32
CA SER A 48 -31.98 5.39 -1.42
C SER A 48 -31.20 4.16 -0.93
N SER A 49 -31.89 3.02 -0.77
CA SER A 49 -31.27 1.74 -0.42
C SER A 49 -30.39 1.17 -1.54
N ALA A 50 -30.82 1.26 -2.80
CA ALA A 50 -30.03 0.81 -3.94
C ALA A 50 -28.79 1.68 -4.14
N LEU A 51 -28.91 2.99 -3.89
CA LEU A 51 -27.76 3.90 -3.89
C LEU A 51 -26.79 3.56 -2.75
N ALA A 52 -27.29 3.26 -1.55
CA ALA A 52 -26.47 2.83 -0.42
C ALA A 52 -25.70 1.53 -0.71
N ASP A 53 -26.35 0.56 -1.36
CA ASP A 53 -25.70 -0.68 -1.78
C ASP A 53 -24.65 -0.43 -2.87
N ALA A 54 -24.92 0.45 -3.85
CA ALA A 54 -23.92 0.82 -4.86
C ALA A 54 -22.69 1.52 -4.26
N VAL A 55 -22.87 2.40 -3.29
CA VAL A 55 -21.74 3.03 -2.56
C VAL A 55 -20.97 1.96 -1.79
N ARG A 56 -21.67 1.04 -1.11
CA ARG A 56 -21.02 -0.08 -0.42
C ARG A 56 -20.17 -0.93 -1.37
N ASP A 57 -20.65 -1.20 -2.59
CA ASP A 57 -19.88 -1.98 -3.57
C ASP A 57 -18.60 -1.26 -4.00
N VAL A 58 -18.64 0.07 -4.15
CA VAL A 58 -17.46 0.89 -4.44
C VAL A 58 -16.47 0.87 -3.26
N GLU A 59 -16.96 1.00 -2.04
CA GLU A 59 -16.14 0.94 -0.81
C GLU A 59 -15.43 -0.41 -0.68
N LEU A 60 -16.12 -1.53 -0.97
CA LEU A 60 -15.54 -2.87 -0.97
C LEU A 60 -14.52 -3.07 -2.09
N ALA A 61 -14.76 -2.51 -3.27
CA ALA A 61 -13.80 -2.53 -4.36
C ALA A 61 -12.54 -1.75 -4.00
N ALA A 62 -12.68 -0.57 -3.38
CA ALA A 62 -11.58 0.25 -2.91
C ALA A 62 -10.73 -0.49 -1.86
N ASP A 63 -11.36 -1.09 -0.85
CA ASP A 63 -10.67 -1.92 0.15
C ASP A 63 -9.85 -3.04 -0.51
N SER A 64 -10.44 -3.77 -1.47
CA SER A 64 -9.74 -4.83 -2.21
C SER A 64 -8.51 -4.32 -2.97
N GLU A 65 -8.64 -3.20 -3.68
CA GLU A 65 -7.53 -2.61 -4.44
C GLU A 65 -6.44 -2.05 -3.53
N PHE A 66 -6.80 -1.42 -2.41
CA PHE A 66 -5.82 -0.98 -1.41
C PHE A 66 -5.09 -2.15 -0.76
N GLY A 67 -5.78 -3.25 -0.47
CA GLY A 67 -5.17 -4.49 0.00
C GLY A 67 -4.14 -5.06 -0.99
N LYS A 68 -4.45 -5.04 -2.30
CA LYS A 68 -3.50 -5.45 -3.36
C LYS A 68 -2.31 -4.51 -3.44
N ALA A 69 -2.55 -3.19 -3.43
CA ALA A 69 -1.49 -2.18 -3.47
C ALA A 69 -0.52 -2.36 -2.28
N LYS A 70 -1.03 -2.55 -1.07
CA LYS A 70 -0.23 -2.88 0.12
C LYS A 70 0.63 -4.12 -0.09
N SER A 71 0.05 -5.21 -0.59
CA SER A 71 0.77 -6.46 -0.84
C SER A 71 1.92 -6.28 -1.83
N LEU A 72 1.69 -5.53 -2.91
CA LEU A 72 2.70 -5.23 -3.92
C LEU A 72 3.84 -4.39 -3.35
N VAL A 73 3.54 -3.31 -2.61
CA VAL A 73 4.58 -2.45 -2.03
C VAL A 73 5.39 -3.19 -0.96
N SER A 74 4.75 -4.02 -0.11
CA SER A 74 5.48 -4.91 0.81
C SER A 74 6.34 -5.95 0.06
N GLY A 75 5.90 -6.39 -1.13
CA GLY A 75 6.72 -7.21 -2.03
C GLY A 75 7.99 -6.51 -2.48
N VAL A 76 7.88 -5.24 -2.89
CA VAL A 76 9.02 -4.41 -3.29
C VAL A 76 9.99 -4.20 -2.12
N GLU A 77 9.50 -3.87 -0.92
CA GLU A 77 10.34 -3.73 0.27
C GLU A 77 11.16 -4.99 0.55
N ARG A 78 10.51 -6.16 0.54
CA ARG A 78 11.20 -7.46 0.73
C ARG A 78 12.23 -7.74 -0.35
N ALA A 79 11.93 -7.39 -1.61
CA ALA A 79 12.87 -7.56 -2.71
C ALA A 79 14.10 -6.67 -2.54
N LEU A 80 13.91 -5.41 -2.13
CA LEU A 80 15.01 -4.48 -1.83
C LEU A 80 15.88 -4.98 -0.68
N ASP A 81 15.28 -5.50 0.40
CA ASP A 81 16.00 -6.10 1.53
C ASP A 81 16.85 -7.31 1.07
N LEU A 82 16.29 -8.19 0.23
CA LEU A 82 17.03 -9.32 -0.33
C LEU A 82 18.20 -8.89 -1.22
N VAL A 83 18.02 -7.87 -2.04
CA VAL A 83 19.10 -7.32 -2.88
C VAL A 83 20.21 -6.77 -1.99
N GLN A 84 19.87 -5.99 -0.96
CA GLN A 84 20.85 -5.43 -0.02
C GLN A 84 21.65 -6.54 0.67
N ASP A 85 20.98 -7.58 1.17
CA ASP A 85 21.63 -8.73 1.82
C ASP A 85 22.55 -9.50 0.86
N ASN A 86 22.12 -9.73 -0.38
CA ASN A 86 22.91 -10.41 -1.38
C ASN A 86 24.17 -9.60 -1.75
N VAL A 87 24.03 -8.27 -1.92
CA VAL A 87 25.17 -7.39 -2.19
C VAL A 87 26.14 -7.38 -1.00
N ARG A 88 25.64 -7.33 0.25
CA ARG A 88 26.47 -7.42 1.46
C ARG A 88 27.24 -8.75 1.55
N ARG A 89 26.58 -9.89 1.29
CA ARG A 89 27.24 -11.20 1.27
C ARG A 89 28.29 -11.31 0.17
N ALA A 90 27.99 -10.81 -1.02
CA ALA A 90 28.95 -10.81 -2.13
C ALA A 90 30.17 -9.93 -1.82
N ASN A 91 29.97 -8.83 -1.10
CA ASN A 91 31.04 -7.91 -0.72
C ASN A 91 31.88 -8.38 0.48
N ASN A 92 31.28 -9.16 1.38
CA ASN A 92 31.97 -9.83 2.49
C ASN A 92 31.91 -11.36 2.31
N PRO A 93 32.67 -11.94 1.37
CA PRO A 93 32.76 -13.38 1.21
C PRO A 93 33.68 -13.95 2.31
N GLY A 94 33.15 -14.03 3.54
CA GLY A 94 33.78 -14.62 4.71
C GLY A 94 33.02 -15.85 5.19
#